data_AF-A0A183SJ28-F1
#
_entry.id   AF-A0A183SJ28-F1
#
_cell.length_a   1.000
_cell.length_b   1.000
_cell.length_c   1.000
_cell.angle_alpha   90.00
_cell.angle_beta   90.00
_cell.angle_gamma   90.00
#
_symmetry.space_group_name_H-M   'P 1'
#
loop_
_entity.id
_entity.type
_entity.pdbx_description
1 polymer ?
#
loop_
_entity_poly.entity_id
_entity_poly.type
_entity_poly.pdbx_seq_one_letter_code
_entity_poly.pdbx_strand_id
1 'polypeptide(L)'
;MTDSETNTDPLDDLLQPTPAEEPYNRLKDTVINCVAKSANQTLHELFTQVELGAQTPSQLMHHMRSLLAGHHMDDAIFREIWLDKLPLPMQQVLAMLDTNTPLEKLTTHADRIMECYPSRAACSSLQQISVSTSRSDNVGTPAHQGALKSERGPPCLALSSRCNAYRRTEPSSDLSQATNIVRSSEYEDLKDTVRLLCTQVSNMCSILNNLQSNSRQTYRRRRSQSRER
;
A
#
# COMPACT_ATOMS: atom_id res chain seq x y z
N MET A 1 5.22 39.38 6.14
CA MET A 1 5.06 38.03 5.55
C MET A 1 4.79 37.10 6.72
N THR A 2 3.52 36.84 7.03
CA THR A 2 3.12 35.90 8.08
C THR A 2 2.16 34.93 7.42
N ASP A 3 2.68 33.80 6.98
CA ASP A 3 1.87 32.63 6.64
C ASP A 3 1.42 32.03 7.97
N SER A 4 0.36 32.61 8.53
CA SER A 4 -0.34 32.03 9.67
C SER A 4 -1.14 30.85 9.13
N GLU A 5 -0.56 29.66 9.22
CA GLU A 5 -1.28 28.39 9.07
C GLU A 5 -2.40 28.34 10.12
N THR A 6 -3.59 28.80 9.73
CA THR A 6 -4.80 28.55 10.49
C THR A 6 -5.16 27.09 10.27
N ASN A 7 -4.70 26.25 11.20
CA ASN A 7 -5.22 24.90 11.39
C ASN A 7 -6.66 25.02 11.92
N THR A 8 -7.56 25.46 11.04
CA THR A 8 -9.01 25.41 11.24
C THR A 8 -9.47 24.00 10.92
N ASP A 9 -10.16 23.38 11.88
CA ASP A 9 -10.85 22.11 11.69
C ASP A 9 -11.64 22.16 10.38
N PRO A 10 -11.50 21.18 9.46
CA PRO A 10 -12.28 21.13 8.22
C PRO A 10 -13.79 21.33 8.44
N LEU A 11 -14.30 20.96 9.62
CA LEU A 11 -15.70 21.12 9.97
C LEU A 11 -16.12 22.57 10.26
N ASP A 12 -15.20 23.46 10.67
CA ASP A 12 -15.51 24.87 10.93
C ASP A 12 -15.81 25.63 9.63
N ASP A 13 -15.17 25.26 8.52
CA ASP A 13 -15.39 25.87 7.19
C ASP A 13 -16.80 25.52 6.64
N LEU A 14 -17.34 24.36 7.04
CA LEU A 14 -18.70 23.91 6.71
C LEU A 14 -19.80 24.64 7.51
N LEU A 15 -19.46 25.17 8.68
CA LEU A 15 -20.40 25.85 9.59
C LEU A 15 -20.54 27.35 9.29
N GLN A 16 -19.72 27.91 8.38
CA GLN A 16 -19.83 29.32 8.02
C GLN A 16 -21.12 29.64 7.24
N PRO A 17 -21.82 30.74 7.56
CA PRO A 17 -23.05 31.10 6.87
C PRO A 17 -22.82 31.30 5.36
N THR A 18 -23.63 30.61 4.56
CA THR A 18 -23.59 30.71 3.10
C THR A 18 -24.40 31.92 2.61
N PRO A 19 -23.84 32.78 1.73
CA PRO A 19 -24.58 33.87 1.10
C PRO A 19 -25.67 33.30 0.19
N ALA A 20 -26.77 34.05 0.07
CA ALA A 20 -28.02 33.57 -0.52
C ALA A 20 -28.00 33.35 -2.04
N GLU A 21 -26.93 33.79 -2.74
CA GLU A 21 -26.91 33.85 -4.20
C GLU A 21 -26.66 32.48 -4.85
N GLU A 22 -25.84 31.60 -4.24
CA GLU A 22 -25.62 30.22 -4.72
C GLU A 22 -25.23 29.24 -3.56
N PRO A 23 -26.13 28.96 -2.61
CA PRO A 23 -25.80 28.19 -1.41
C PRO A 23 -25.36 26.75 -1.70
N TYR A 24 -25.87 26.14 -2.77
CA TYR A 24 -25.54 24.77 -3.16
C TYR A 24 -24.13 24.62 -3.73
N ASN A 25 -23.73 25.51 -4.66
CA ASN A 25 -22.40 25.45 -5.28
C ASN A 25 -21.32 25.68 -4.24
N ARG A 26 -21.51 26.69 -3.36
CA ARG A 26 -20.56 26.93 -2.28
C ARG A 26 -20.47 25.78 -1.30
N LEU A 27 -21.61 25.18 -0.90
CA LEU A 27 -21.60 24.00 -0.03
C LEU A 27 -20.91 22.80 -0.69
N LYS A 28 -21.15 22.57 -1.98
CA LYS A 28 -20.48 21.52 -2.74
C LYS A 28 -18.97 21.75 -2.76
N ASP A 29 -18.53 22.96 -3.07
CA ASP A 29 -17.11 23.31 -3.14
C ASP A 29 -16.44 23.25 -1.77
N THR A 30 -17.11 23.68 -0.70
CA THR A 30 -16.58 23.57 0.67
C THR A 30 -16.46 22.10 1.09
N VAL A 31 -17.46 21.26 0.81
CA VAL A 31 -17.37 19.80 1.07
C VAL A 31 -16.21 19.17 0.30
N ILE A 32 -16.09 19.45 -1.00
CA ILE A 32 -14.99 18.93 -1.83
C ILE A 32 -13.64 19.36 -1.24
N ASN A 33 -13.50 20.64 -0.90
CA ASN A 33 -12.27 21.19 -0.34
C ASN A 33 -11.94 20.60 1.04
N CYS A 34 -12.94 20.41 1.91
CA CYS A 34 -12.76 19.80 3.22
C CYS A 34 -12.30 18.34 3.10
N VAL A 35 -12.92 17.55 2.23
CA VAL A 35 -12.51 16.17 1.95
C VAL A 35 -11.11 16.12 1.36
N ALA A 36 -10.78 17.00 0.41
CA ALA A 36 -9.45 17.07 -0.19
C ALA A 36 -8.38 17.47 0.84
N LYS A 37 -8.65 18.47 1.70
CA LYS A 37 -7.74 18.87 2.78
C LYS A 37 -7.52 17.72 3.76
N SER A 38 -8.58 17.04 4.19
CA SER A 38 -8.51 15.87 5.07
C SER A 38 -7.66 14.75 4.44
N ALA A 39 -7.87 14.43 3.17
CA ALA A 39 -7.07 13.43 2.46
C ALA A 39 -5.57 13.80 2.39
N ASN A 40 -5.25 15.07 2.13
CA ASN A 40 -3.86 15.54 2.11
C ASN A 40 -3.22 15.49 3.51
N GLN A 41 -3.97 15.80 4.56
CA GLN A 41 -3.50 15.65 5.94
C GLN A 41 -3.18 14.18 6.26
N THR A 42 -4.07 13.26 5.90
CA THR A 42 -3.85 11.81 6.05
C THR A 42 -2.59 11.34 5.32
N LEU A 43 -2.39 11.78 4.07
CA LEU A 43 -1.17 11.45 3.32
C LEU A 43 0.07 12.04 3.99
N HIS A 44 0.01 13.32 4.38
CA HIS A 44 1.12 13.96 5.06
C HIS A 44 1.51 13.22 6.35
N GLU A 45 0.53 12.82 7.16
CA GLU A 45 0.74 12.01 8.38
C GLU A 45 1.41 10.67 8.05
N LEU A 46 0.93 9.96 7.03
CA LEU A 46 1.52 8.70 6.54
C LEU A 46 2.99 8.84 6.14
N PHE A 47 3.36 9.92 5.46
CA PHE A 47 4.71 10.13 4.95
C PHE A 47 5.68 10.68 5.99
N THR A 48 5.21 11.48 6.94
CA THR A 48 6.09 12.29 7.82
C THR A 48 6.01 11.95 9.30
N GLN A 49 4.85 11.53 9.81
CA GLN A 49 4.63 11.36 11.25
C GLN A 49 4.68 9.89 11.69
N VAL A 50 4.48 8.96 10.76
CA VAL A 50 4.50 7.53 11.05
C VAL A 50 5.94 7.00 11.09
N GLU A 51 6.40 6.60 12.27
CA GLU A 51 7.71 5.98 12.49
C GLU A 51 7.56 4.59 13.12
N LEU A 52 8.50 3.67 12.85
CA LEU A 52 8.50 2.33 13.44
C LEU A 52 8.64 2.37 14.98
N GLY A 53 9.44 3.29 15.52
CA GLY A 53 9.58 3.53 16.96
C GLY A 53 9.78 2.25 17.79
N ALA A 54 8.82 1.97 18.68
CA ALA A 54 8.75 0.74 19.50
C ALA A 54 7.69 -0.27 19.01
N GLN A 55 7.09 -0.01 17.86
CA GLN A 55 6.03 -0.84 17.27
C GLN A 55 6.63 -1.97 16.43
N THR A 56 5.89 -3.08 16.30
CA THR A 56 6.28 -4.14 15.36
C THR A 56 5.99 -3.69 13.91
N PRO A 57 6.74 -4.17 12.91
CA PRO A 57 6.45 -3.91 11.51
C PRO A 57 5.00 -4.21 11.11
N SER A 58 4.41 -5.30 11.65
CA SER A 58 2.97 -5.58 11.49
C SER A 58 2.07 -4.51 12.08
N GLN A 59 2.33 -4.05 13.30
CA GLN A 59 1.55 -2.98 13.94
C GLN A 59 1.64 -1.68 13.14
N LEU A 60 2.85 -1.31 12.70
CA LEU A 60 3.08 -0.15 11.86
C LEU A 60 2.22 -0.20 10.59
N MET A 61 2.18 -1.36 9.95
CA MET A 61 1.40 -1.58 8.73
C MET A 61 -0.10 -1.41 8.95
N HIS A 62 -0.63 -1.99 10.03
CA HIS A 62 -2.04 -1.85 10.39
C HIS A 62 -2.39 -0.41 10.73
N HIS A 63 -1.51 0.29 11.45
CA HIS A 63 -1.69 1.69 11.77
C HIS A 63 -1.73 2.55 10.48
N MET A 64 -0.77 2.38 9.59
CA MET A 64 -0.76 3.05 8.27
C MET A 64 -2.05 2.77 7.48
N ARG A 65 -2.51 1.51 7.45
CA ARG A 65 -3.76 1.14 6.75
C ARG A 65 -5.01 1.74 7.41
N SER A 66 -4.98 1.94 8.73
CA SER A 66 -6.06 2.61 9.46
C SER A 66 -6.15 4.10 9.15
N LEU A 67 -5.01 4.78 8.93
CA LEU A 67 -4.98 6.17 8.49
C LEU A 67 -5.64 6.32 7.11
N LEU A 68 -5.42 5.35 6.22
CA LEU A 68 -6.04 5.32 4.89
C LEU A 68 -7.52 4.91 4.88
N ALA A 69 -8.17 4.66 6.03
CA ALA A 69 -9.55 4.19 6.05
C ALA A 69 -10.50 5.15 5.31
N GLY A 70 -10.92 4.76 4.10
CA GLY A 70 -11.77 5.57 3.21
C GLY A 70 -11.08 6.05 1.92
N HIS A 71 -9.75 5.93 1.82
CA HIS A 71 -8.98 6.27 0.63
C HIS A 71 -8.37 5.01 0.00
N HIS A 72 -8.62 4.81 -1.30
CA HIS A 72 -8.02 3.71 -2.05
C HIS A 72 -6.59 4.09 -2.47
N MET A 73 -5.60 3.32 -2.03
CA MET A 73 -4.21 3.43 -2.48
C MET A 73 -3.76 2.07 -3.01
N ASP A 74 -2.97 2.10 -4.08
CA ASP A 74 -2.41 0.88 -4.67
C ASP A 74 -1.47 0.16 -3.71
N ASP A 75 -1.57 -1.17 -3.63
CA ASP A 75 -0.81 -1.99 -2.69
C ASP A 75 0.70 -1.93 -2.98
N ALA A 76 1.14 -1.72 -4.23
CA ALA A 76 2.56 -1.59 -4.57
C ALA A 76 3.12 -0.26 -4.07
N ILE A 77 2.34 0.82 -4.20
CA ILE A 77 2.70 2.14 -3.65
C ILE A 77 2.74 2.07 -2.12
N PHE A 78 1.70 1.51 -1.49
CA PHE A 78 1.68 1.34 -0.04
C PHE A 78 2.88 0.53 0.47
N ARG A 79 3.25 -0.54 -0.24
CA ARG A 79 4.43 -1.34 0.07
C ARG A 79 5.70 -0.50 0.09
N GLU A 80 5.92 0.32 -0.93
CA GLU A 80 7.12 1.17 -1.01
C GLU A 80 7.18 2.18 0.14
N ILE A 81 6.05 2.84 0.44
CA ILE A 81 5.95 3.81 1.53
C ILE A 81 6.22 3.13 2.88
N TRP A 82 5.66 1.94 3.11
CA TRP A 82 5.87 1.20 4.34
C TRP A 82 7.33 0.72 4.49
N LEU A 83 7.95 0.25 3.41
CA LEU A 83 9.37 -0.13 3.42
C LEU A 83 10.26 1.06 3.78
N ASP A 84 10.00 2.25 3.24
CA ASP A 84 10.73 3.48 3.55
C ASP A 84 10.75 3.82 5.05
N LYS A 85 9.72 3.41 5.82
CA LYS A 85 9.64 3.62 7.27
C LYS A 85 10.41 2.60 8.11
N LEU A 86 10.93 1.54 7.50
CA LEU A 86 11.70 0.51 8.20
C LEU A 86 13.20 0.84 8.22
N PRO A 87 13.98 0.29 9.17
CA PRO A 87 15.43 0.41 9.14
C PRO A 87 16.04 -0.19 7.86
N LEU A 88 17.05 0.48 7.28
CA LEU A 88 17.70 0.09 6.04
C LEU A 88 18.09 -1.41 5.95
N PRO A 89 18.64 -2.05 7.00
CA PRO A 89 18.98 -3.47 6.94
C PRO A 89 17.77 -4.39 6.73
N MET A 90 16.61 -4.01 7.26
CA MET A 90 15.35 -4.75 7.07
C MET A 90 14.81 -4.50 5.66
N GLN A 91 14.86 -3.26 5.17
CA GLN A 91 14.45 -2.91 3.81
C GLN A 91 15.18 -3.75 2.76
N GLN A 92 16.50 -3.90 2.89
CA GLN A 92 17.33 -4.66 1.95
C GLN A 92 16.92 -6.13 1.87
N VAL A 93 16.60 -6.74 3.01
CA VAL A 93 16.14 -8.14 3.06
C VAL A 93 14.75 -8.27 2.43
N LEU A 94 13.83 -7.37 2.76
CA LEU A 94 12.46 -7.38 2.25
C LEU A 94 12.37 -7.00 0.75
N ALA A 95 13.30 -6.21 0.24
CA ALA A 95 13.37 -5.82 -1.17
C ALA A 95 13.73 -7.00 -2.09
N MET A 96 14.37 -8.04 -1.57
CA MET A 96 14.66 -9.27 -2.33
C MET A 96 13.44 -10.18 -2.51
N LEU A 97 12.36 -9.96 -1.76
CA LEU A 97 11.13 -10.73 -1.90
C LEU A 97 10.33 -10.25 -3.12
N ASP A 98 9.66 -11.19 -3.79
CA ASP A 98 8.82 -10.92 -4.96
C ASP A 98 7.89 -9.72 -4.73
N THR A 99 7.77 -8.84 -5.72
CA THR A 99 6.91 -7.65 -5.68
C THR A 99 5.43 -8.01 -5.47
N ASN A 100 5.03 -9.21 -5.93
CA ASN A 100 3.69 -9.77 -5.79
C ASN A 100 3.43 -10.45 -4.43
N THR A 101 4.40 -10.43 -3.51
CA THR A 101 4.18 -10.98 -2.16
C THR A 101 3.08 -10.20 -1.47
N PRO A 102 2.02 -10.87 -0.95
CA PRO A 102 0.93 -10.18 -0.28
C PRO A 102 1.45 -9.48 0.97
N LEU A 103 0.88 -8.29 1.22
CA LEU A 103 1.25 -7.37 2.29
C LEU A 103 1.30 -8.05 3.67
N GLU A 104 0.37 -8.95 3.98
CA GLU A 104 0.36 -9.71 5.25
C GLU A 104 1.53 -10.69 5.42
N LYS A 105 2.02 -11.28 4.32
CA LYS A 105 3.22 -12.13 4.38
C LYS A 105 4.45 -11.26 4.54
N LEU A 106 4.49 -10.12 3.87
CA LEU A 106 5.59 -9.16 3.98
C LEU A 106 5.80 -8.67 5.42
N THR A 107 4.71 -8.32 6.13
CA THR A 107 4.78 -7.95 7.55
C THR A 107 5.27 -9.10 8.42
N THR A 108 4.79 -10.31 8.17
CA THR A 108 5.24 -11.52 8.90
C THR A 108 6.74 -11.75 8.73
N HIS A 109 7.28 -11.53 7.53
CA HIS A 109 8.73 -11.61 7.30
C HIS A 109 9.49 -10.52 8.04
N ALA A 110 8.98 -9.29 8.04
CA ALA A 110 9.58 -8.17 8.74
C ALA A 110 9.59 -8.37 10.26
N ASP A 111 8.52 -8.91 10.84
CA ASP A 111 8.44 -9.22 12.28
C ASP A 111 9.52 -10.25 12.68
N ARG A 112 9.69 -11.31 11.90
CA ARG A 112 10.75 -12.32 12.12
C ARG A 112 12.15 -11.72 12.00
N ILE A 113 12.34 -10.80 11.05
CA ILE A 113 13.60 -10.08 10.88
C ILE A 113 13.86 -9.22 12.12
N MET A 114 12.84 -8.52 12.64
CA MET A 114 12.95 -7.70 13.85
C MET A 114 13.34 -8.53 15.08
N GLU A 115 12.83 -9.75 15.24
CA GLU A 115 13.26 -10.67 16.30
C GLU A 115 14.76 -11.03 16.21
N CYS A 116 15.31 -11.05 14.99
CA CYS A 116 16.72 -11.31 14.74
C CYS A 116 17.61 -10.08 14.93
N TYR A 117 17.03 -8.88 15.07
CA TYR A 117 17.73 -7.64 15.46
C TYR A 117 17.56 -7.42 16.97
N PRO A 118 18.36 -8.05 17.84
CA PRO A 118 18.39 -7.60 19.22
C PRO A 118 18.86 -6.14 19.22
N SER A 119 18.16 -5.31 19.99
CA SER A 119 18.59 -3.98 20.40
C SER A 119 20.11 -3.98 20.61
N ARG A 120 20.78 -2.95 20.10
CA ARG A 120 22.25 -2.78 20.03
C ARG A 120 23.01 -3.01 21.35
N ALA A 121 22.30 -3.25 22.45
CA ALA A 121 22.81 -3.69 23.74
C ALA A 121 23.38 -5.13 23.77
N ALA A 122 22.96 -6.05 22.91
CA ALA A 122 23.39 -7.46 23.00
C ALA A 122 24.68 -7.82 22.23
N CYS A 123 25.15 -6.95 21.33
CA CYS A 123 26.33 -7.22 20.49
C CYS A 123 27.60 -6.49 20.97
N SER A 124 27.88 -6.53 22.28
CA SER A 124 29.17 -6.05 22.84
C SER A 124 30.29 -7.09 22.80
N SER A 125 30.03 -8.34 22.37
CA SER A 125 30.96 -9.46 22.60
C SER A 125 31.64 -10.04 21.36
N LEU A 126 31.58 -9.39 20.20
CA LEU A 126 32.48 -9.74 19.09
C LEU A 126 33.77 -8.93 19.22
N GLN A 127 34.63 -9.34 20.15
CA GLN A 127 36.02 -8.90 20.19
C GLN A 127 36.65 -9.15 18.82
N GLN A 128 37.25 -8.10 18.26
CA GLN A 128 38.08 -8.15 17.07
C GLN A 128 39.04 -9.34 17.15
N ILE A 129 38.95 -10.27 16.20
CA ILE A 129 40.10 -11.12 15.87
C ILE A 129 41.14 -10.16 15.28
N SER A 130 42.03 -9.66 16.14
CA SER A 130 43.30 -9.11 15.69
C SER A 130 44.07 -10.25 15.03
N VAL A 131 44.15 -10.21 13.69
CA VAL A 131 45.08 -11.04 12.92
C VAL A 131 46.48 -10.57 13.27
N SER A 132 47.05 -11.19 14.30
CA SER A 132 48.46 -11.06 14.64
C SER A 132 49.27 -11.60 13.48
N THR A 133 49.82 -10.68 12.69
CA THR A 133 50.80 -10.98 11.65
C THR A 133 52.11 -11.34 12.35
N SER A 134 52.38 -12.64 12.55
CA SER A 134 53.70 -13.11 12.98
C SER A 134 54.54 -13.44 11.74
N ARG A 135 55.36 -12.46 11.37
CA ARG A 135 56.51 -12.61 10.48
C ARG A 135 57.57 -13.44 11.21
N SER A 136 58.00 -14.55 10.62
CA SER A 136 59.25 -15.21 11.02
C SER A 136 60.01 -15.61 9.77
N ASP A 137 61.21 -15.07 9.65
CA ASP A 137 62.14 -15.24 8.55
C ASP A 137 62.75 -16.66 8.56
N ASN A 138 62.82 -17.31 7.40
CA ASN A 138 63.86 -18.27 7.11
C ASN A 138 64.19 -18.29 5.61
N VAL A 139 65.34 -17.68 5.31
CA VAL A 139 66.06 -17.74 4.03
C VAL A 139 66.52 -19.17 3.77
N GLY A 140 66.26 -19.67 2.56
CA GLY A 140 66.80 -20.93 2.05
C GLY A 140 66.36 -21.20 0.62
N THR A 141 67.04 -20.60 -0.36
CA THR A 141 67.10 -21.12 -1.75
C THR A 141 68.33 -22.04 -1.83
N PRO A 142 68.26 -23.16 -2.57
CA PRO A 142 68.64 -23.08 -3.99
C PRO A 142 67.79 -23.94 -4.93
N ALA A 143 67.90 -23.59 -6.21
CA ALA A 143 67.18 -24.10 -7.36
C ALA A 143 67.61 -25.51 -7.80
N HIS A 144 66.67 -26.31 -8.31
CA HIS A 144 66.93 -27.38 -9.28
C HIS A 144 65.79 -27.52 -10.30
N GLN A 145 66.19 -27.57 -11.57
CA GLN A 145 65.40 -27.74 -12.80
C GLN A 145 64.42 -28.92 -12.78
N GLY A 146 63.30 -28.74 -13.51
CA GLY A 146 62.43 -29.84 -13.96
C GLY A 146 61.34 -29.35 -14.91
N ALA A 147 61.70 -29.17 -16.19
CA ALA A 147 60.76 -28.95 -17.28
C ALA A 147 59.93 -30.22 -17.55
N LEU A 148 58.64 -30.09 -17.92
CA LEU A 148 57.90 -30.99 -18.84
C LEU A 148 56.46 -30.49 -19.11
N LYS A 149 56.24 -29.96 -20.32
CA LYS A 149 55.11 -30.18 -21.28
C LYS A 149 53.67 -29.91 -20.80
N SER A 150 52.97 -28.92 -21.36
CA SER A 150 52.25 -28.94 -22.66
C SER A 150 50.75 -29.27 -22.51
N GLU A 151 49.92 -28.27 -22.88
CA GLU A 151 48.61 -28.36 -23.53
C GLU A 151 47.67 -29.56 -23.26
N ARG A 152 46.48 -29.27 -22.70
CA ARG A 152 45.22 -29.36 -23.49
C ARG A 152 44.02 -28.84 -22.70
N GLY A 153 43.20 -28.04 -23.39
CA GLY A 153 41.91 -27.54 -22.92
C GLY A 153 40.83 -28.63 -22.76
N PRO A 154 39.60 -28.23 -22.39
CA PRO A 154 38.51 -29.14 -22.10
C PRO A 154 38.03 -29.86 -23.38
N PRO A 155 37.74 -31.17 -23.36
CA PRO A 155 37.17 -31.83 -24.52
C PRO A 155 35.68 -31.49 -24.62
N CYS A 156 35.35 -30.54 -25.50
CA CYS A 156 34.03 -30.45 -26.10
C CYS A 156 33.81 -31.68 -26.99
N LEU A 157 32.92 -32.59 -26.59
CA LEU A 157 32.35 -33.60 -27.48
C LEU A 157 30.96 -33.14 -27.91
N ALA A 158 30.90 -32.76 -29.18
CA ALA A 158 29.71 -32.37 -29.89
C ALA A 158 28.91 -33.59 -30.38
N LEU A 159 27.61 -33.34 -30.57
CA LEU A 159 26.63 -34.05 -31.39
C LEU A 159 26.01 -35.34 -30.83
N SER A 160 24.78 -35.19 -30.34
CA SER A 160 23.70 -36.05 -30.83
C SER A 160 22.44 -35.22 -31.08
N SER A 161 22.22 -34.97 -32.36
CA SER A 161 20.97 -34.50 -32.93
C SER A 161 19.91 -35.60 -32.80
N ARG A 162 18.80 -35.27 -32.14
CA ARG A 162 17.53 -35.91 -32.48
C ARG A 162 16.37 -34.96 -32.21
N CYS A 163 16.09 -34.13 -33.20
CA CYS A 163 14.79 -33.52 -33.37
C CYS A 163 13.73 -34.63 -33.45
N ASN A 164 12.80 -34.65 -32.50
CA ASN A 164 11.54 -35.38 -32.66
C ASN A 164 10.40 -34.37 -32.57
N ALA A 165 9.86 -34.11 -33.75
CA ALA A 165 8.49 -33.74 -34.09
C ALA A 165 7.65 -33.06 -33.01
N TYR A 166 7.35 -31.78 -33.30
CA TYR A 166 6.13 -31.09 -32.93
C TYR A 166 4.92 -32.02 -33.06
N ARG A 167 4.46 -32.58 -31.94
CA ARG A 167 3.07 -33.00 -31.83
C ARG A 167 2.32 -31.75 -31.41
N ARG A 168 1.63 -31.12 -32.35
CA ARG A 168 0.55 -30.17 -32.03
C ARG A 168 -0.44 -30.91 -31.14
N THR A 169 -0.36 -30.69 -29.84
CA THR A 169 -1.51 -30.82 -28.95
C THR A 169 -2.23 -29.49 -29.00
N GLU A 170 -3.36 -29.50 -29.69
CA GLU A 170 -4.43 -28.50 -29.60
C GLU A 170 -4.57 -27.97 -28.16
N PRO A 171 -4.55 -26.65 -27.93
CA PRO A 171 -4.97 -26.11 -26.66
C PRO A 171 -6.48 -26.33 -26.55
N SER A 172 -6.89 -27.26 -25.68
CA SER A 172 -8.30 -27.47 -25.40
C SER A 172 -8.90 -26.20 -24.83
N SER A 173 -10.13 -25.95 -25.24
CA SER A 173 -10.98 -24.78 -24.97
C SER A 173 -11.33 -24.54 -23.48
N ASP A 174 -10.66 -25.20 -22.53
CA ASP A 174 -11.03 -25.20 -21.11
C ASP A 174 -10.47 -24.01 -20.32
N LEU A 175 -9.29 -23.47 -20.68
CA LEU A 175 -8.72 -22.35 -19.93
C LEU A 175 -9.47 -21.04 -20.21
N SER A 176 -10.04 -20.89 -21.41
CA SER A 176 -10.88 -19.75 -21.79
C SER A 176 -12.17 -19.70 -20.98
N GLN A 177 -12.75 -20.87 -20.65
CA GLN A 177 -13.99 -20.94 -19.89
C GLN A 177 -13.76 -20.61 -18.41
N ALA A 178 -12.67 -21.10 -17.82
CA ALA A 178 -12.27 -20.77 -16.45
C ALA A 178 -12.00 -19.27 -16.24
N THR A 179 -11.31 -18.62 -17.19
CA THR A 179 -11.06 -17.17 -17.12
C THR A 179 -12.32 -16.33 -17.35
N ASN A 180 -13.27 -16.81 -18.16
CA ASN A 180 -14.55 -16.12 -18.37
C ASN A 180 -15.49 -16.25 -17.17
N ILE A 181 -15.52 -17.41 -16.50
CA ILE A 181 -16.36 -17.63 -15.29
C ILE A 181 -15.90 -16.71 -14.14
N VAL A 182 -14.59 -16.58 -13.93
CA VAL A 182 -14.03 -15.71 -12.87
C VAL A 182 -14.24 -14.22 -13.19
N ARG A 183 -14.03 -13.78 -14.44
CA ARG A 183 -14.27 -12.38 -14.85
C ARG A 183 -15.75 -11.98 -14.85
N SER A 184 -16.67 -12.93 -15.08
CA SER A 184 -18.11 -12.68 -14.93
C SER A 184 -18.53 -12.48 -13.48
N SER A 185 -17.87 -13.15 -12.52
CA SER A 185 -18.18 -13.03 -11.09
C SER A 185 -17.88 -11.62 -10.57
N GLU A 186 -16.69 -11.07 -10.85
CA GLU A 186 -16.30 -9.73 -10.38
C GLU A 186 -17.18 -8.62 -10.97
N TYR A 187 -17.68 -8.80 -12.20
CA TYR A 187 -18.58 -7.85 -12.85
C TYR A 187 -20.00 -7.91 -12.27
N GLU A 188 -20.49 -9.10 -11.94
CA GLU A 188 -21.83 -9.24 -11.34
C GLU A 188 -21.86 -8.74 -9.89
N ASP A 189 -20.78 -8.92 -9.10
CA ASP A 189 -20.64 -8.34 -7.76
C ASP A 189 -20.64 -6.80 -7.79
N LEU A 190 -19.93 -6.21 -8.77
CA LEU A 190 -19.92 -4.77 -8.99
C LEU A 190 -21.32 -4.25 -9.38
N LYS A 191 -22.03 -4.99 -10.22
CA LYS A 191 -23.37 -4.62 -10.68
C LYS A 191 -24.41 -4.70 -9.55
N ASP A 192 -24.28 -5.67 -8.64
CA ASP A 192 -25.11 -5.76 -7.44
C ASP A 192 -24.82 -4.63 -6.46
N THR A 193 -23.54 -4.27 -6.32
CA THR A 193 -23.14 -3.08 -5.55
C THR A 193 -23.76 -1.81 -6.15
N VAL A 194 -23.69 -1.63 -7.47
CA VAL A 194 -24.30 -0.48 -8.16
C VAL A 194 -25.81 -0.45 -7.98
N ARG A 195 -26.50 -1.60 -8.08
CA ARG A 195 -27.95 -1.70 -7.83
C ARG A 195 -28.31 -1.34 -6.39
N LEU A 196 -27.52 -1.81 -5.42
CA LEU A 196 -27.72 -1.49 -4.02
C LEU A 196 -27.58 0.01 -3.77
N LEU A 197 -26.53 0.63 -4.30
CA LEU A 197 -26.32 2.08 -4.21
C LEU A 197 -27.46 2.87 -4.88
N CYS A 198 -27.91 2.47 -6.08
CA CYS A 198 -29.06 3.10 -6.73
C CYS A 198 -30.33 3.00 -5.89
N THR A 199 -30.56 1.86 -5.23
CA THR A 199 -31.70 1.67 -4.33
C THR A 199 -31.59 2.55 -3.09
N GLN A 200 -30.40 2.62 -2.50
CA GLN A 200 -30.14 3.46 -1.33
C GLN A 200 -30.33 4.96 -1.64
N VAL A 201 -29.83 5.42 -2.78
CA VAL A 201 -30.05 6.79 -3.26
C VAL A 201 -31.54 7.06 -3.49
N SER A 202 -32.25 6.12 -4.10
CA SER A 202 -33.71 6.25 -4.32
C SER A 202 -34.48 6.35 -3.01
N ASN A 203 -34.11 5.54 -2.01
CA ASN A 203 -34.69 5.58 -0.67
C ASN A 203 -34.42 6.93 0.02
N MET A 204 -33.19 7.43 -0.05
CA MET A 204 -32.82 8.74 0.50
C MET A 204 -33.62 9.88 -0.17
N CYS A 205 -33.73 9.86 -1.50
CA CYS A 205 -34.55 10.82 -2.24
C CYS A 205 -36.02 10.78 -1.81
N SER A 206 -36.57 9.59 -1.54
CA SER A 206 -37.95 9.44 -1.04
C SER A 206 -38.13 10.03 0.36
N ILE A 207 -37.18 9.79 1.27
CA ILE A 207 -37.19 10.35 2.63
C ILE A 207 -37.13 11.88 2.57
N LEU A 208 -36.22 12.43 1.76
CA LEU A 208 -36.08 13.88 1.58
C LEU A 208 -37.37 14.51 1.03
N ASN A 209 -37.99 13.88 0.02
CA ASN A 209 -39.27 14.34 -0.54
C ASN A 209 -40.42 14.29 0.49
N ASN A 210 -40.46 13.25 1.33
CA ASN A 210 -41.46 13.14 2.39
C ASN A 210 -41.28 14.23 3.47
N LEU A 211 -40.04 14.47 3.92
CA LEU A 211 -39.74 15.51 4.90
C LEU A 211 -40.08 16.91 4.37
N GLN A 212 -39.74 17.19 3.10
CA GLN A 212 -40.07 18.46 2.45
C GLN A 212 -41.59 18.65 2.28
N SER A 213 -42.32 17.58 1.96
CA SER A 213 -43.78 17.60 1.87
C SER A 213 -44.43 17.84 3.23
N ASN A 214 -43.94 17.19 4.28
CA ASN A 214 -44.45 17.35 5.65
C ASN A 214 -44.16 18.75 6.20
N SER A 215 -42.96 19.29 5.98
CA SER A 215 -42.61 20.68 6.34
C SER A 215 -43.53 21.71 5.66
N ARG A 216 -43.83 21.53 4.36
CA ARG A 216 -44.76 22.41 3.64
C ARG A 216 -46.19 22.30 4.18
N GLN A 217 -46.63 21.10 4.52
CA GLN A 217 -47.99 20.88 5.04
C GLN A 217 -48.16 21.45 6.45
N THR A 218 -47.16 21.28 7.31
CA THR A 218 -47.16 21.85 8.67
C THR A 218 -47.15 23.38 8.63
N TYR A 219 -46.36 24.00 7.75
CA TYR A 219 -46.36 25.45 7.54
C TYR A 219 -47.73 25.96 7.06
N ARG A 220 -48.34 25.30 6.06
CA ARG A 220 -49.67 25.67 5.56
C ARG A 220 -50.74 25.59 6.65
N ARG A 221 -50.71 24.53 7.47
CA ARG A 221 -51.68 24.33 8.56
C ARG A 221 -51.55 25.37 9.66
N ARG A 222 -50.32 25.77 10.03
CA ARG A 222 -50.11 26.87 10.99
C ARG A 222 -50.63 28.20 10.44
N ARG A 223 -50.38 28.49 9.15
CA ARG A 223 -50.83 29.73 8.51
C ARG A 223 -52.35 29.83 8.38
N SER A 224 -53.05 28.71 8.11
CA SER A 224 -54.52 28.71 8.11
C SER A 224 -55.09 28.93 9.50
N GLN A 225 -54.50 28.30 10.53
CA GLN A 225 -54.94 28.41 11.92
C GLN A 225 -54.71 29.81 12.53
N SER A 226 -53.69 30.55 12.05
CA SER A 226 -53.46 31.95 12.42
C SER A 226 -54.38 32.95 11.70
N ARG A 227 -55.07 32.56 10.63
CA ARG A 227 -56.03 33.41 9.90
C ARG A 227 -57.46 33.29 10.42
N GLU A 228 -57.73 32.29 11.24
CA GLU A 228 -59.06 31.92 11.74
C GLU A 228 -59.27 32.35 13.21
N ARG A 229 -58.30 33.07 13.78
CA ARG A 229 -58.35 33.77 15.07
C ARG A 229 -58.27 35.27 14.82
#